data_AF-A0AAW4U536-F1
#
_entry.id   AF-A0AAW4U536-F1
#
_cell.length_a   1.000
_cell.length_b   1.000
_cell.length_c   1.000
_cell.angle_alpha   90.00
_cell.angle_beta   90.00
_cell.angle_gamma   90.00
#
_symmetry.space_group_name_H-M   'P 1'
#
loop_
_entity.id
_entity.type
_entity.pdbx_description
1 polymer ?
#
loop_
_entity_poly.entity_id
_entity_poly.type
_entity_poly.pdbx_seq_one_letter_code
_entity_poly.pdbx_strand_id
1 'polypeptide(L)'
;MFNTPASASARICEFLDAPDLDELKLNLGNSQRIMLVAANFRKEVTCTALWLLGQGISIACFKITPYSLGEQLLINIDQIIPT
;
A
#
# COMPACT_ATOMS: atom_id res chain seq x y z
N MET A 1 36.98 -6.56 -4.84
CA MET A 1 36.24 -6.10 -3.64
C MET A 1 34.84 -6.69 -3.75
N PHE A 2 34.43 -7.53 -2.79
CA PHE A 2 33.16 -8.23 -2.85
C PHE A 2 32.01 -7.21 -2.78
N ASN A 3 31.16 -7.21 -3.80
CA ASN A 3 29.92 -6.43 -3.83
C ASN A 3 28.92 -7.10 -2.90
N THR A 4 29.02 -6.85 -1.60
CA THR A 4 28.02 -7.31 -0.64
C THR A 4 26.74 -6.53 -0.94
N PRO A 5 25.61 -7.18 -1.25
CA PRO A 5 24.36 -6.46 -1.44
C PRO A 5 24.09 -5.65 -0.17
N ALA A 6 23.87 -4.35 -0.32
CA ALA A 6 23.51 -3.47 0.78
C ALA A 6 22.35 -4.08 1.56
N SER A 7 22.41 -4.03 2.90
CA SER A 7 21.33 -4.54 3.74
C SER A 7 20.01 -3.85 3.39
N ALA A 8 18.88 -4.52 3.65
CA ALA A 8 17.57 -3.92 3.43
C ALA A 8 17.44 -2.57 4.16
N SER A 9 18.00 -2.45 5.37
CA SER A 9 18.06 -1.20 6.13
C SER A 9 18.81 -0.10 5.39
N ALA A 10 20.03 -0.37 4.90
CA ALA A 10 20.84 0.61 4.20
C ALA A 10 20.14 1.14 2.93
N ARG A 11 19.48 0.26 2.18
CA ARG A 11 18.72 0.65 0.98
C ARG A 11 17.50 1.52 1.29
N ILE A 12 16.84 1.28 2.42
CA ILE A 12 15.71 2.10 2.87
C ILE A 12 16.19 3.48 3.33
N CYS A 13 17.26 3.53 4.13
CA CYS A 13 17.88 4.79 4.55
C CYS A 13 18.32 5.66 3.36
N GLU A 14 18.99 5.04 2.38
CA GLU A 14 19.38 5.71 1.14
C GLU A 14 18.17 6.26 0.37
N PHE A 15 17.12 5.46 0.22
CA PHE A 15 15.89 5.88 -0.49
C PHE A 15 15.18 7.04 0.21
N LEU A 16 15.19 7.06 1.54
CA LEU A 16 14.51 8.07 2.36
C LEU A 16 15.41 9.27 2.71
N ASP A 17 16.64 9.30 2.20
CA ASP A 17 17.66 10.31 2.54
C ASP A 17 17.82 10.50 4.05
N ALA A 18 17.88 9.38 4.77
CA ALA A 18 17.96 9.32 6.22
C ALA A 18 19.28 8.69 6.67
N PRO A 19 19.92 9.20 7.75
CA PRO A 19 21.18 8.66 8.24
C PRO A 19 21.03 7.25 8.83
N ASP A 20 19.90 6.98 9.51
CA ASP A 20 19.55 5.68 10.06
C ASP A 20 18.01 5.52 10.19
N LEU A 21 17.56 4.33 10.55
CA LEU A 21 16.12 4.01 10.71
C LEU A 21 15.56 4.44 12.07
N ASP A 22 16.39 4.61 13.10
CA ASP A 22 15.95 4.92 14.46
C ASP A 22 15.56 6.40 14.58
N GLU A 23 16.24 7.27 13.84
CA GLU A 23 15.98 8.71 13.73
C GLU A 23 14.94 9.06 12.66
N LEU A 24 14.59 8.11 11.79
CA LEU A 24 13.63 8.30 10.72
C LEU A 24 12.21 8.49 11.26
N LYS A 25 11.71 9.73 11.18
CA LYS A 25 10.32 10.08 11.51
C LYS A 25 9.49 10.22 10.24
N LEU A 26 8.82 9.14 9.84
CA LEU A 26 7.89 9.14 8.71
C LEU A 26 6.52 9.69 9.10
N ASN A 27 5.93 10.48 8.20
CA ASN A 27 4.53 10.91 8.27
C ASN A 27 4.13 11.62 9.59
N LEU A 28 5.04 12.40 10.18
CA LEU A 28 4.75 13.18 11.40
C LEU A 28 3.48 14.02 11.24
N GLY A 29 2.54 13.86 12.18
CA GLY A 29 1.28 14.59 12.20
C GLY A 29 0.22 14.06 11.22
N ASN A 30 0.52 13.02 10.43
CA ASN A 30 -0.43 12.41 9.50
C ASN A 30 -0.83 11.01 9.96
N SER A 31 -2.10 10.65 9.75
CA SER A 31 -2.54 9.26 9.93
C SER A 31 -2.18 8.43 8.71
N GLN A 32 -1.67 7.21 8.94
CA GLN A 32 -1.39 6.26 7.87
C GLN A 32 -2.70 5.75 7.28
N ARG A 33 -2.82 5.83 5.95
CA ARG A 33 -3.91 5.22 5.18
C ARG A 33 -3.35 4.14 4.27
N ILE A 34 -4.09 3.05 4.12
CA ILE A 34 -3.77 1.94 3.23
C ILE A 34 -4.84 1.87 2.14
N MET A 35 -4.43 1.73 0.88
CA MET A 35 -5.34 1.48 -0.24
C MET A 35 -4.87 0.22 -0.97
N LEU A 36 -5.68 -0.84 -0.90
CA LEU A 36 -5.43 -2.06 -1.65
C LEU A 36 -6.17 -1.99 -2.97
N VAL A 37 -5.49 -2.25 -4.08
CA VAL A 37 -6.04 -2.17 -5.43
C VAL A 37 -5.78 -3.49 -6.14
N ALA A 38 -6.83 -4.19 -6.56
CA ALA A 38 -6.70 -5.51 -7.19
C ALA A 38 -7.88 -5.81 -8.12
N ALA A 39 -7.71 -6.79 -9.02
CA ALA A 39 -8.82 -7.28 -9.85
C ALA A 39 -9.83 -8.11 -9.04
N ASN A 40 -9.38 -8.80 -7.98
CA ASN A 40 -10.20 -9.57 -7.06
C ASN A 40 -9.54 -9.64 -5.67
N PHE A 41 -10.35 -9.77 -4.61
CA PHE A 41 -9.87 -9.97 -3.25
C PHE A 41 -10.26 -11.35 -2.73
N ARG A 42 -9.27 -12.07 -2.18
CA ARG A 42 -9.52 -13.31 -1.44
C ARG A 42 -10.10 -12.97 -0.06
N LYS A 43 -10.89 -13.89 0.49
CA LYS A 43 -11.55 -13.70 1.79
C LYS A 43 -10.57 -13.35 2.90
N GLU A 44 -9.41 -14.02 2.96
CA GLU A 44 -8.37 -13.71 3.96
C GLU A 44 -7.91 -12.25 3.91
N VAL A 45 -7.77 -11.65 2.72
CA VAL A 45 -7.33 -10.26 2.53
C VAL A 45 -8.40 -9.30 3.05
N THR A 46 -9.67 -9.54 2.70
CA THR A 46 -10.78 -8.73 3.21
C THR A 46 -10.94 -8.85 4.72
N CYS A 47 -10.70 -10.03 5.30
CA CYS A 47 -10.73 -10.22 6.76
C CYS A 47 -9.62 -9.44 7.45
N THR A 48 -8.40 -9.44 6.90
CA THR A 48 -7.29 -8.63 7.43
C THR A 48 -7.61 -7.14 7.33
N ALA A 49 -8.21 -6.67 6.23
CA ALA A 49 -8.60 -5.27 6.09
C ALA A 49 -9.64 -4.85 7.15
N LEU A 50 -10.67 -5.67 7.39
CA LEU A 50 -11.63 -5.43 8.48
C LEU A 50 -10.98 -5.44 9.86
N TRP A 51 -10.02 -6.33 10.10
CA TRP A 51 -9.27 -6.36 11.35
C TRP A 51 -8.47 -5.06 11.57
N LEU A 52 -7.81 -4.55 10.53
CA LEU A 52 -7.06 -3.28 10.58
C LEU A 52 -7.96 -2.08 10.89
N LEU A 53 -9.15 -2.01 10.27
CA LEU A 53 -10.15 -0.99 10.63
C LEU A 53 -10.53 -1.08 12.11
N GLY A 54 -10.70 -2.29 12.64
CA GLY A 54 -10.94 -2.53 14.06
C GLY A 54 -9.79 -2.12 14.99
N GLN A 55 -8.56 -1.98 14.46
CA GLN A 55 -7.40 -1.45 15.17
C GLN A 55 -7.22 0.07 14.97
N GLY A 56 -8.18 0.75 14.33
CA GLY A 56 -8.11 2.18 14.04
C GLY A 56 -7.18 2.55 12.88
N ILE A 57 -6.73 1.57 12.10
CA ILE A 57 -5.90 1.80 10.91
C ILE A 57 -6.82 1.99 9.71
N SER A 58 -6.73 3.17 9.06
CA SER A 58 -7.53 3.47 7.88
C SER A 58 -7.08 2.61 6.70
N ILE A 59 -7.98 1.76 6.20
CA ILE A 59 -7.74 0.93 5.01
C ILE A 59 -8.98 0.89 4.11
N ALA A 60 -8.76 0.93 2.80
CA ALA A 60 -9.79 0.74 1.78
C ALA A 60 -9.34 -0.29 0.73
N CYS A 61 -10.29 -1.08 0.23
CA CYS A 61 -10.06 -2.08 -0.81
C CYS A 61 -10.83 -1.69 -2.07
N PHE A 62 -10.13 -1.46 -3.18
CA PHE A 62 -10.70 -1.10 -4.48
C PHE A 62 -10.51 -2.23 -5.48
N LYS A 63 -11.63 -2.73 -6.00
CA LYS A 63 -11.64 -3.63 -7.13
C LYS A 63 -11.59 -2.83 -8.42
N ILE A 64 -10.64 -3.16 -9.28
CA ILE A 64 -10.46 -2.50 -10.57
C ILE A 64 -10.86 -3.47 -11.69
N THR A 65 -11.80 -3.04 -12.53
CA THR A 65 -12.19 -3.78 -13.73
C THR A 65 -11.94 -2.90 -14.97
N PRO A 66 -10.92 -3.20 -15.79
CA PRO A 66 -10.67 -2.46 -17.02
C PRO A 66 -11.63 -2.89 -18.14
N TYR A 67 -12.01 -1.94 -18.99
CA TYR A 67 -12.82 -2.15 -20.18
C TYR A 67 -12.19 -1.40 -21.35
N SER A 68 -12.35 -1.92 -22.57
CA SER A 68 -11.94 -1.22 -23.78
C SER A 68 -13.17 -0.73 -24.55
N LEU A 69 -13.12 0.53 -24.99
CA LEU A 69 -14.09 1.15 -25.88
C LEU A 69 -13.34 1.71 -27.10
N GLY A 70 -13.18 0.87 -28.12
CA GLY A 70 -12.33 1.19 -29.27
C GLY A 70 -10.87 1.32 -28.84
N GLU A 71 -10.29 2.52 -29.00
CA GLU A 71 -8.93 2.84 -28.53
C GLU A 71 -8.89 3.41 -27.10
N GLN A 72 -10.06 3.60 -26.46
CA GLN A 72 -10.13 4.14 -25.11
C GLN A 72 -10.11 3.01 -24.05
N LEU A 73 -9.24 3.15 -23.04
CA LEU A 73 -9.27 2.32 -21.84
C LEU A 73 -10.14 2.99 -20.78
N LEU A 74 -11.22 2.32 -20.39
CA LEU A 74 -12.10 2.72 -19.30
C LEU A 74 -11.82 1.85 -18.08
N ILE A 75 -12.02 2.40 -16.89
CA ILE A 75 -11.79 1.69 -15.63
C ILE A 75 -13.01 1.85 -14.75
N ASN A 76 -13.61 0.73 -14.33
CA ASN A 76 -14.56 0.73 -13.22
C ASN A 76 -13.82 0.46 -11.90
N ILE A 77 -14.21 1.20 -10.86
CA ILE A 77 -13.62 1.14 -9.52
C ILE A 77 -14.74 0.86 -8.52
N ASP A 78 -14.74 -0.35 -7.95
CA ASP A 78 -15.69 -0.72 -6.91
C ASP A 78 -14.98 -0.71 -5.55
N GLN A 79 -15.51 0.02 -4.57
CA GLN A 79 -15.02 -0.07 -3.20
C GLN A 79 -15.64 -1.29 -2.52
N ILE A 80 -14.79 -2.26 -2.16
CA ILE A 80 -15.21 -3.55 -1.58
C ILE A 80 -15.36 -3.46 -0.06
N ILE A 81 -14.53 -2.66 0.61
CA ILE A 81 -14.61 -2.39 2.05
C ILE A 81 -14.76 -0.87 2.25
N PRO A 82 -15.86 -0.41 2.89
CA PRO A 82 -16.07 1.00 3.18
C PRO A 82 -15.09 1.49 4.27
N THR A 83 -14.74 2.78 4.19
CA THR A 83 -13.90 3.50 5.16
C THR A 83 -14.67 3.92 6.41
#